data_AF-A0A1Q3EQW9-F1
#
_entry.id   AF-A0A1Q3EQW9-F1
#
_cell.length_a   1.000
_cell.length_b   1.000
_cell.length_c   1.000
_cell.angle_alpha   90.00
_cell.angle_beta   90.00
_cell.angle_gamma   90.00
#
_symmetry.space_group_name_H-M   'P 1'
#
loop_
_entity.id
_entity.type
_entity.pdbx_description
1 polymer ?
#
loop_
_entity_poly.entity_id
_entity_poly.type
_entity_poly.pdbx_seq_one_letter_code
_entity_poly.pdbx_strand_id
1 'polypeptide(L)'
;MIRTANHSESSILSQYLAYPFDSDANFKKGLSDIVSLAGTNRSTDIPEDTIRSMRVFYFNRRSPSALIEAGRMDEIPNNKTICTDLNSASLTSSPTAPPRKKPWENEVDLSPS
;
A
#
# COMPACT_ATOMS: atom_id res chain seq x y z
N MET A 1 30.43 2.67 -1.52
CA MET A 1 29.79 1.37 -1.87
C MET A 1 28.28 1.53 -1.70
N ILE A 2 27.53 1.68 -2.78
CA ILE A 2 26.06 1.74 -2.75
C ILE A 2 25.55 0.34 -3.10
N ARG A 3 24.76 -0.28 -2.23
CA ARG A 3 24.06 -1.53 -2.51
C ARG A 3 23.02 -1.24 -3.60
N THR A 4 23.28 -1.68 -4.82
CA THR A 4 22.30 -1.71 -5.91
C THR A 4 21.26 -2.78 -5.56
N ALA A 5 20.05 -2.38 -5.16
CA ALA A 5 18.94 -3.30 -4.96
C ALA A 5 18.45 -3.78 -6.34
N ASN A 6 18.99 -4.89 -6.83
CA ASN A 6 18.38 -5.71 -7.89
C ASN A 6 17.15 -6.43 -7.31
N HIS A 7 16.11 -5.69 -6.93
CA HIS A 7 14.87 -6.27 -6.44
C HIS A 7 13.84 -6.34 -7.58
N SER A 8 13.59 -7.57 -8.03
CA SER A 8 12.24 -8.13 -8.18
C SER A 8 11.25 -7.70 -9.27
N GLU A 9 11.65 -7.03 -10.35
CA GLU A 9 10.77 -6.91 -11.53
C GLU A 9 10.27 -8.29 -12.04
N SER A 10 11.11 -9.32 -11.92
CA SER A 10 10.75 -10.71 -12.25
C SER A 10 9.87 -11.40 -11.20
N SER A 11 9.70 -10.82 -10.01
CA SER A 11 9.00 -11.45 -8.88
C SER A 11 7.50 -11.20 -8.92
N ILE A 12 7.04 -9.96 -9.14
CA ILE A 12 5.61 -9.63 -9.08
C ILE A 12 4.85 -10.12 -10.30
N LEU A 13 5.41 -9.94 -11.50
CA LEU A 13 4.77 -10.39 -12.74
C LEU A 13 4.66 -11.93 -12.76
N SER A 14 5.71 -12.63 -12.31
CA SER A 14 5.67 -14.09 -12.18
C SER A 14 4.61 -14.54 -11.16
N GLN A 15 4.48 -13.82 -10.03
CA GLN A 15 3.46 -14.11 -9.03
C GLN A 15 2.05 -13.86 -9.55
N TYR A 16 1.84 -12.80 -10.34
CA TYR A 16 0.58 -12.51 -11.01
C TYR A 16 0.22 -13.61 -12.02
N LEU A 17 1.17 -14.00 -12.88
CA LEU A 17 0.96 -15.04 -13.89
C LEU A 17 0.74 -16.43 -13.28
N ALA A 18 1.38 -16.72 -12.15
CA ALA A 18 1.20 -17.98 -11.41
C ALA A 18 -0.08 -18.00 -10.57
N TYR A 19 -0.79 -16.88 -10.40
CA TYR A 19 -1.96 -16.80 -9.54
C TYR A 19 -3.16 -17.52 -10.18
N PRO A 20 -3.82 -18.47 -9.46
CA PRO A 20 -4.90 -19.26 -10.03
C PRO A 20 -6.26 -18.54 -9.95
N PHE A 21 -6.43 -17.46 -10.74
CA PHE A 21 -7.67 -16.66 -10.77
C PHE A 21 -8.92 -17.52 -11.04
N ASP A 22 -8.82 -18.53 -11.90
CA ASP A 22 -9.96 -19.38 -12.28
C ASP A 22 -10.43 -20.34 -11.17
N SER A 23 -9.60 -20.55 -10.16
CA SER A 23 -9.92 -21.40 -8.99
C SER A 23 -10.26 -20.61 -7.73
N ASP A 24 -9.98 -19.30 -7.70
CA ASP A 24 -10.28 -18.46 -6.54
C ASP A 24 -11.77 -18.11 -6.47
N ALA A 25 -12.46 -18.68 -5.48
CA ALA A 25 -13.89 -18.47 -5.26
C ALA A 25 -14.25 -17.00 -4.98
N ASN A 26 -13.38 -16.24 -4.29
CA ASN A 26 -13.66 -14.84 -3.97
C ASN A 26 -13.56 -13.96 -5.20
N PHE A 27 -12.55 -14.21 -6.04
CA PHE A 27 -12.41 -13.53 -7.32
C PHE A 27 -13.61 -13.80 -8.22
N LYS A 28 -14.00 -15.07 -8.39
CA LYS A 28 -15.16 -15.46 -9.20
C LYS A 28 -16.46 -14.84 -8.70
N LYS A 29 -16.67 -14.84 -7.38
CA LYS A 29 -17.84 -14.21 -6.78
C LYS A 29 -17.85 -12.70 -7.03
N GLY A 30 -16.72 -12.02 -6.81
CA GLY A 30 -16.61 -10.57 -7.05
C GLY A 30 -16.83 -10.19 -8.52
N LEU A 31 -16.26 -10.97 -9.45
CA LEU A 31 -16.50 -10.82 -10.89
C LEU A 31 -18.00 -10.98 -11.21
N SER A 32 -18.62 -12.05 -10.68
CA SER A 32 -20.06 -12.31 -10.88
C SER A 32 -20.94 -11.20 -10.31
N ASP A 33 -20.63 -10.68 -9.12
CA ASP A 33 -21.38 -9.60 -8.47
C ASP A 33 -21.34 -8.32 -9.30
N ILE A 34 -20.16 -7.95 -9.83
CA ILE A 34 -19.99 -6.74 -10.66
C ILE A 34 -20.68 -6.90 -12.02
N VAL A 35 -20.56 -8.07 -12.66
CA VAL A 35 -21.20 -8.34 -13.96
C VAL A 35 -22.73 -8.33 -13.82
N SER A 36 -23.24 -8.91 -12.72
CA SER A 36 -24.67 -8.88 -12.42
C SER A 36 -25.17 -7.45 -12.20
N LEU A 37 -24.38 -6.62 -11.50
CA LEU A 37 -24.69 -5.20 -11.29
C LEU A 37 -24.65 -4.39 -12.58
N ALA A 38 -23.72 -4.69 -13.49
CA ALA A 38 -23.57 -4.01 -14.77
C ALA A 38 -24.71 -4.31 -15.77
N GLY A 39 -25.69 -5.15 -15.40
CA GLY A 39 -26.84 -5.49 -16.24
C GLY A 39 -26.45 -6.30 -17.49
N THR A 40 -25.23 -6.84 -17.53
CA THR A 40 -24.76 -7.69 -18.63
C THR A 40 -25.38 -9.08 -18.44
N ASN A 41 -26.52 -9.31 -19.08
CA ASN A 41 -27.29 -10.57 -18.98
C ASN A 41 -26.56 -11.80 -19.57
N ARG A 42 -25.33 -11.64 -20.04
CA ARG A 42 -24.58 -12.68 -20.73
C ARG A 42 -23.16 -12.73 -20.18
N SER A 43 -22.91 -13.64 -19.24
CA SER A 43 -21.57 -13.88 -18.65
C SER A 43 -20.49 -14.23 -19.69
N THR A 44 -20.87 -14.54 -20.93
CA THR A 44 -19.94 -14.88 -22.02
C THR A 44 -19.50 -13.68 -22.86
N ASP A 45 -20.07 -12.49 -22.66
CA ASP A 45 -19.77 -11.28 -23.46
C ASP A 45 -19.07 -10.19 -22.62
N ILE A 46 -18.37 -10.59 -21.57
CA ILE A 46 -17.56 -9.68 -20.77
C ILE A 46 -16.30 -9.35 -21.58
N PRO A 47 -16.00 -8.06 -21.82
CA PRO A 47 -14.78 -7.67 -22.51
C PRO A 47 -13.54 -8.22 -21.78
N GLU A 48 -12.61 -8.80 -22.53
CA GLU A 48 -11.34 -9.32 -21.98
C GLU A 48 -10.59 -8.23 -21.20
N ASP A 49 -10.67 -6.97 -21.64
CA ASP A 49 -10.07 -5.82 -20.95
C ASP A 49 -10.67 -5.60 -19.55
N THR A 50 -11.97 -5.85 -19.39
CA THR A 50 -12.65 -5.80 -18.08
C THR A 50 -12.14 -6.91 -17.18
N ILE A 51 -12.04 -8.14 -17.71
CA ILE A 51 -11.50 -9.29 -16.97
C ILE A 51 -10.05 -9.01 -16.54
N ARG A 52 -9.22 -8.50 -17.45
CA ARG A 52 -7.82 -8.17 -17.19
C ARG A 52 -7.68 -7.07 -16.14
N SER A 53 -8.49 -6.01 -16.24
CA SER A 53 -8.50 -4.93 -15.26
C SER A 53 -8.91 -5.42 -13.87
N MET A 54 -9.91 -6.31 -13.80
CA MET A 54 -10.35 -6.90 -12.55
C MET A 54 -9.30 -7.83 -11.93
N ARG A 55 -8.60 -8.64 -12.73
CA ARG A 55 -7.49 -9.48 -12.25
C ARG A 55 -6.39 -8.63 -11.61
N VAL A 56 -5.97 -7.55 -12.28
CA VAL A 56 -4.95 -6.62 -11.77
C VAL A 56 -5.44 -5.94 -10.49
N PHE A 57 -6.65 -5.40 -10.48
CA PHE A 57 -7.22 -4.75 -9.30
C PHE A 57 -7.28 -5.70 -8.09
N TYR A 58 -7.79 -6.92 -8.29
CA TYR A 58 -7.92 -7.92 -7.23
C TYR A 58 -6.54 -8.34 -6.68
N PHE A 59 -5.58 -8.60 -7.56
CA PHE A 59 -4.22 -8.98 -7.18
C PHE A 59 -3.52 -7.87 -6.40
N ASN A 60 -3.60 -6.63 -6.87
CA ASN A 60 -3.00 -5.47 -6.22
C ASN A 60 -3.61 -5.19 -4.84
N ARG A 61 -4.92 -5.36 -4.70
CA ARG A 61 -5.60 -5.23 -3.40
C ARG A 61 -5.12 -6.27 -2.38
N ARG A 62 -4.78 -7.48 -2.83
CA ARG A 62 -4.34 -8.58 -1.97
C ARG A 62 -2.85 -8.53 -1.64
N SER A 63 -2.04 -7.95 -2.51
CA SER A 63 -0.58 -7.85 -2.36
C SER A 63 -0.15 -6.38 -2.23
N PRO A 64 -0.16 -5.79 -1.03
CA PRO A 64 0.29 -4.40 -0.84
C PRO A 64 1.77 -4.21 -1.21
N SER A 65 2.59 -5.26 -1.14
CA SER A 65 3.95 -5.26 -1.70
C SER A 65 3.99 -4.97 -3.19
N ALA A 66 3.00 -5.44 -3.97
CA ALA A 66 2.90 -5.13 -5.40
C ALA A 66 2.60 -3.65 -5.65
N LEU A 67 1.77 -3.02 -4.82
CA LEU A 67 1.47 -1.58 -4.90
C LEU A 67 2.67 -0.72 -4.49
N ILE A 68 3.45 -1.15 -3.51
CA ILE A 68 4.68 -0.48 -3.07
C ILE A 68 5.73 -0.50 -4.18
N GLU A 69 5.96 -1.67 -4.80
CA GLU A 69 6.94 -1.82 -5.88
C GLU A 69 6.52 -1.04 -7.14
N ALA A 70 5.23 -1.02 -7.47
CA ALA A 70 4.69 -0.22 -8.57
C ALA A 70 4.63 1.30 -8.27
N GLY A 71 5.07 1.75 -7.10
CA GLY A 71 5.02 3.15 -6.68
C GLY A 71 3.60 3.72 -6.46
N ARG A 72 2.58 2.86 -6.42
CA ARG A 72 1.16 3.23 -6.28
C ARG A 72 0.70 3.08 -4.83
N MET A 73 1.43 3.71 -3.91
CA MET A 73 1.14 3.65 -2.47
C MET A 73 -0.19 4.31 -2.07
N ASP A 74 -0.72 5.21 -2.89
CA ASP A 74 -2.04 5.84 -2.70
C ASP A 74 -3.20 4.83 -2.80
N GLU A 75 -3.03 3.78 -3.61
CA GLU A 75 -4.05 2.73 -3.80
C GLU A 75 -4.05 1.69 -2.67
N ILE A 76 -3.15 1.80 -1.69
CA ILE A 76 -3.08 0.87 -0.56
C ILE A 76 -4.22 1.21 0.43
N PRO A 77 -5.18 0.31 0.66
CA PRO A 77 -6.28 0.57 1.57
C PRO A 77 -5.76 0.83 3.00
N ASN A 78 -6.31 1.86 3.65
CA ASN A 78 -5.92 2.36 4.98
C ASN A 78 -4.54 3.01 5.06
N ASN A 79 -3.88 3.33 3.94
CA ASN A 79 -2.69 4.17 3.97
C ASN A 79 -3.09 5.63 4.19
N LYS A 80 -3.01 6.11 5.43
CA LYS A 80 -3.31 7.51 5.75
C LYS A 80 -2.15 8.40 5.32
N THR A 81 -2.40 9.35 4.43
CA THR A 81 -1.44 10.43 4.15
C THR A 81 -1.26 11.25 5.42
N ILE A 82 -0.06 11.18 6.00
CA ILE A 82 0.35 12.15 7.01
C ILE A 82 0.62 13.44 6.22
N CYS A 83 -0.12 14.52 6.49
CA CYS A 83 0.19 15.82 5.89
C CYS A 83 1.64 16.17 6.23
N THR A 84 2.50 16.18 5.21
CA THR A 84 3.91 16.59 5.27
C THR A 84 4.06 18.10 5.20
N ASP A 85 2.96 18.84 5.03
CA ASP A 85 2.98 20.30 5.00
C ASP A 85 3.37 20.81 6.39
N LEU A 86 4.60 21.30 6.48
CA LEU A 86 5.04 22.11 7.59
C LEU A 86 4.18 23.37 7.59
N ASN A 87 3.63 23.75 8.74
CA ASN A 87 2.95 25.03 8.90
C ASN A 87 3.88 26.15 8.38
N SER A 88 3.48 26.81 7.30
CA SER A 88 4.24 27.86 6.61
C SER A 88 4.09 29.23 7.26
N ALA A 89 3.17 29.36 8.23
CA ALA A 89 3.18 30.50 9.12
C ALA A 89 4.40 30.41 10.04
N SER A 90 5.23 31.47 10.05
CA SER A 90 6.23 31.65 11.10
C SER A 90 5.57 31.39 12.45
N LEU A 91 6.09 30.42 13.21
CA LEU A 91 5.61 30.13 14.56
C LEU A 91 5.79 31.41 15.39
N THR A 92 4.73 32.16 15.60
CA THR A 92 4.76 33.38 16.44
C THR A 92 4.79 33.05 17.93
N SER A 93 4.74 31.76 18.27
CA SER A 93 4.71 31.28 19.65
C SER A 93 5.97 30.51 19.96
N SER A 94 6.80 31.10 20.83
CA SER A 94 7.86 30.37 21.52
C SER A 94 7.25 29.52 22.63
N PRO A 95 7.73 28.29 22.87
CA PRO A 95 7.34 27.53 24.05
C PRO A 95 7.77 28.27 25.31
N THR A 96 6.81 28.81 26.07
CA THR A 96 7.06 29.49 27.35
C THR A 96 7.42 28.50 28.48
N ALA A 97 7.16 27.21 28.29
CA ALA A 97 7.39 26.18 29.30
C ALA A 97 8.79 25.55 29.16
N PRO A 98 9.53 25.35 30.28
CA PRO A 98 10.77 24.59 30.24
C PRO A 98 10.50 23.13 29.83
N PRO A 99 11.38 22.51 29.02
CA PRO A 99 11.21 21.12 28.62
C PRO A 99 11.24 20.22 29.86
N ARG A 100 10.16 19.47 30.10
CA ARG A 100 10.15 18.46 31.15
C ARG A 100 11.09 17.34 30.74
N LYS A 101 12.13 17.13 31.55
CA LYS A 101 13.04 15.99 31.36
C LYS A 101 12.27 14.69 31.55
N LYS A 102 12.44 13.81 30.58
CA LYS A 102 11.92 12.45 30.63
C LYS A 102 12.70 11.66 31.68
N PRO A 103 12.09 10.68 32.36
CA PRO A 103 12.74 9.94 33.45
C PRO A 103 14.07 9.28 33.05
N TRP A 104 14.21 8.94 31.77
CA TRP A 104 15.42 8.35 31.18
C TRP A 104 16.54 9.36 30.84
N GLU A 105 16.29 10.67 30.95
CA GLU A 105 17.34 11.71 30.81
C GLU A 105 18.12 11.94 32.11
N ASN A 106 17.73 11.27 33.20
CA ASN A 106 18.36 11.39 34.51
C ASN A 106 19.33 10.24 34.81
N GLU A 107 19.63 9.38 33.83
CA GLU A 107 20.63 8.34 34.03
C GLU A 107 22.02 8.99 34.06
N VAL A 108 22.51 9.09 35.29
CA VAL A 108 23.86 9.52 35.65
C VAL A 108 24.85 8.81 34.74
N ASP A 109 25.68 9.61 34.06
CA ASP A 109 26.89 9.19 33.37
C ASP A 109 27.75 8.31 34.29
N LEU A 110 27.56 6.99 34.18
CA LEU A 110 28.48 6.00 34.72
C LEU A 110 29.62 5.82 33.70
N SER A 111 30.44 6.86 33.54
CA SER A 111 31.78 6.70 32.98
C SER A 111 32.69 6.13 34.07
N PRO A 112 33.18 4.89 33.95
CA PRO A 112 34.19 4.39 34.88
C PRO A 112 35.53 5.09 34.60
N SER A 113 36.16 5.57 35.68
CA SER A 113 37.53 6.11 35.69
C SER A 113 38.59 5.03 35.52
#